data_AF-A0A8S3IDQ0-F1
#
_entry.id   AF-A0A8S3IDQ0-F1
#
_cell.length_a   1.000
_cell.length_b   1.000
_cell.length_c   1.000
_cell.angle_alpha   90.00
_cell.angle_beta   90.00
_cell.angle_gamma   90.00
#
_symmetry.space_group_name_H-M   'P 1'
#
loop_
_entity.id
_entity.type
_entity.pdbx_description
1 polymer ?
#
loop_
_entity_poly.entity_id
_entity_poly.type
_entity_poly.pdbx_seq_one_letter_code
_entity_poly.pdbx_strand_id
1 'polypeptide(L)'
;NSVVSSFFISRTKSRDYFNPYFGSIFRTYTVPTYFHRRLARFADVYTSNVCNFLNYPLDYIFFPRRMALAHENVLPTPDINLLLMKTAQEAMRFETKKQKIKMHAILFDLDGTLVDSDSVHFEAWQKILAEMNPREPLIDRAFFDKHISGRLNPDITRDLLSNLSDDEQQSAAVRKELLFRDLAKEKLQPTKGLDKIIEYIKTNR
;
A
#
# COMPACT_ATOMS: atom_id res chain seq x y z
N ASN A 1 -0.76 1.59 20.48
CA ASN A 1 -0.45 0.14 20.51
C ASN A 1 -1.12 -0.70 19.41
N SER A 2 -1.67 -0.14 18.33
CA SER A 2 -2.49 -0.94 17.39
C SER A 2 -2.10 -0.91 15.91
N VAL A 3 -1.16 -0.07 15.45
CA VAL A 3 -0.97 0.08 13.98
C VAL A 3 0.30 -0.58 13.45
N VAL A 4 1.29 -0.81 14.30
CA VAL A 4 2.42 -1.70 13.92
C VAL A 4 2.05 -3.19 14.11
N SER A 5 1.01 -3.50 14.91
CA SER A 5 0.43 -4.85 14.99
C SER A 5 -0.42 -5.21 13.77
N SER A 6 -0.89 -4.23 13.00
CA SER A 6 -1.66 -4.46 11.77
C SER A 6 -0.82 -5.08 10.64
N PHE A 7 0.52 -5.04 10.72
CA PHE A 7 1.37 -5.79 9.79
C PHE A 7 1.42 -7.30 10.08
N PHE A 8 0.87 -7.77 11.21
CA PHE A 8 0.87 -9.17 11.61
C PHE A 8 -0.48 -9.89 11.41
N ILE A 9 -1.56 -9.15 11.15
CA ILE A 9 -2.86 -9.69 10.73
C ILE A 9 -2.96 -9.35 9.24
N SER A 10 -2.57 -10.18 8.27
CA SER A 10 -3.12 -11.50 8.01
C SER A 10 -2.38 -12.11 6.81
N ARG A 11 -1.20 -12.71 7.01
CA ARG A 11 -0.51 -13.42 5.92
C ARG A 11 -1.32 -14.64 5.45
N THR A 12 -2.02 -15.31 6.36
CA THR A 12 -2.79 -16.52 6.04
C THR A 12 -4.04 -16.22 5.22
N LYS A 13 -4.77 -15.12 5.45
CA LYS A 13 -5.88 -14.75 4.55
C LYS A 13 -5.41 -13.98 3.32
N SER A 14 -4.32 -13.19 3.38
CA SER A 14 -3.88 -12.40 2.21
C SER A 14 -3.15 -13.22 1.15
N ARG A 15 -2.57 -14.38 1.51
CA ARG A 15 -1.86 -15.26 0.57
C ARG A 15 -2.78 -15.86 -0.49
N ASP A 16 -4.07 -15.99 -0.18
CA ASP A 16 -5.05 -16.54 -1.12
C ASP A 16 -5.62 -15.46 -2.07
N TYR A 17 -5.45 -14.17 -1.73
CA TYR A 17 -5.89 -13.04 -2.56
C TYR A 17 -4.75 -12.35 -3.32
N PHE A 18 -3.49 -12.52 -2.89
CA PHE A 18 -2.32 -12.01 -3.60
C PHE A 18 -1.71 -13.08 -4.49
N ASN A 19 -1.15 -12.65 -5.63
CA ASN A 19 -0.44 -13.51 -6.57
C ASN A 19 0.53 -14.46 -5.83
N PRO A 20 0.44 -15.80 -6.02
CA PRO A 20 1.25 -16.78 -5.31
C PRO A 20 2.75 -16.66 -5.55
N TYR A 21 3.17 -15.97 -6.62
CA TYR A 21 4.57 -15.66 -6.93
C TYR A 21 5.10 -14.42 -6.20
N PHE A 22 4.22 -13.60 -5.61
CA PHE A 22 4.60 -12.42 -4.83
C PHE A 22 4.54 -12.71 -3.32
N GLY A 23 5.73 -12.79 -2.71
CA GLY A 23 5.86 -12.69 -1.25
C GLY A 23 5.60 -11.27 -0.75
N SER A 24 5.55 -11.06 0.57
CA SER A 24 5.50 -9.69 1.10
C SER A 24 6.77 -8.95 0.68
N ILE A 25 6.62 -7.82 -0.02
CA ILE A 25 7.73 -6.94 -0.41
C ILE A 25 8.56 -6.49 0.80
N PHE A 26 7.98 -6.54 2.00
CA PHE A 26 8.65 -6.15 3.25
C PHE A 26 9.33 -7.30 3.98
N ARG A 27 8.92 -8.55 3.75
CA ARG A 27 9.31 -9.67 4.62
C ARG A 27 9.21 -11.04 3.94
N THR A 28 10.24 -11.86 4.17
CA THR A 28 10.22 -13.30 3.87
C THR A 28 10.31 -14.09 5.17
N TYR A 29 9.25 -14.84 5.52
CA TYR A 29 9.11 -15.59 6.79
C TYR A 29 9.28 -14.76 8.04
N THR A 30 10.45 -14.69 8.66
CA THR A 30 10.76 -13.87 9.85
C THR A 30 11.78 -12.78 9.52
N VAL A 31 12.29 -12.76 8.29
CA VAL A 31 13.40 -11.91 7.87
C VAL A 31 12.87 -10.73 7.05
N PRO A 32 13.23 -9.49 7.39
CA PRO A 32 12.91 -8.33 6.57
C PRO A 32 13.67 -8.37 5.24
N THR A 33 12.99 -8.04 4.15
CA THR A 33 13.59 -7.94 2.81
C THR A 33 14.57 -6.78 2.73
N TYR A 34 15.40 -6.78 1.69
CA TYR A 34 16.27 -5.64 1.39
C TYR A 34 15.47 -4.33 1.23
N PHE A 35 14.32 -4.39 0.56
CA PHE A 35 13.42 -3.25 0.40
C PHE A 35 12.98 -2.67 1.76
N HIS A 36 12.51 -3.51 2.69
CA HIS A 36 12.13 -3.05 4.03
C HIS A 36 13.29 -2.39 4.76
N ARG A 37 14.49 -2.98 4.72
CA ARG A 37 15.67 -2.39 5.37
C ARG A 37 16.06 -1.04 4.78
N ARG A 38 15.92 -0.87 3.47
CA ARG A 38 16.14 0.43 2.80
C ARG A 38 15.06 1.41 3.22
N LEU A 39 13.79 1.03 3.16
CA LEU A 39 12.67 1.88 3.53
C LEU A 39 12.80 2.36 4.98
N ALA A 40 13.02 1.46 5.94
CA ALA A 40 13.19 1.80 7.35
C ALA A 40 14.41 2.70 7.65
N ARG A 41 15.39 2.74 6.73
CA ARG A 41 16.55 3.62 6.85
C ARG A 41 16.28 5.04 6.34
N PHE A 42 15.41 5.19 5.35
CA PHE A 42 15.22 6.47 4.64
C PHE A 42 13.85 7.11 4.85
N ALA A 43 12.88 6.39 5.42
CA ALA A 43 11.56 6.90 5.71
C ALA A 43 11.23 6.75 7.19
N ASP A 44 10.80 7.85 7.82
CA ASP A 44 10.29 7.84 9.18
C ASP A 44 8.91 7.18 9.27
N VAL A 45 8.09 7.37 8.24
CA VAL A 45 6.74 6.82 8.13
C VAL A 45 6.51 6.33 6.70
N TYR A 46 5.92 5.15 6.57
CA TYR A 46 5.45 4.59 5.31
C TYR A 46 4.01 4.10 5.46
N THR A 47 3.19 4.36 4.45
CA THR A 47 1.83 3.83 4.33
C THR A 47 1.54 3.47 2.87
N SER A 48 0.78 2.40 2.65
CA SER A 48 0.31 2.01 1.31
C SER A 48 -0.89 2.83 0.83
N ASN A 49 -1.57 3.55 1.74
CA ASN A 49 -2.71 4.39 1.42
C ASN A 49 -2.77 5.58 2.38
N VAL A 50 -2.98 6.77 1.85
CA VAL A 50 -3.06 8.01 2.64
C VAL A 50 -4.25 8.02 3.60
N CYS A 51 -5.34 7.33 3.27
CA CYS A 51 -6.51 7.16 4.13
C CYS A 51 -6.18 6.50 5.48
N ASN A 52 -5.07 5.76 5.59
CA ASN A 52 -4.65 5.16 6.86
C ASN A 52 -4.39 6.22 7.95
N PHE A 53 -4.09 7.46 7.55
CA PHE A 53 -3.91 8.58 8.47
C PHE A 53 -5.23 9.18 8.97
N LEU A 54 -6.37 8.90 8.33
CA LEU A 54 -7.67 9.43 8.76
C LEU A 54 -8.10 8.93 10.14
N ASN A 55 -7.50 7.84 10.62
CA ASN A 55 -7.73 7.29 11.96
C ASN A 55 -6.92 7.97 13.06
N TYR A 56 -6.15 9.02 12.72
CA TYR A 56 -5.27 9.72 13.66
C TYR A 56 -5.58 11.21 13.71
N PRO A 57 -5.45 11.84 14.89
CA PRO A 57 -5.39 13.29 15.00
C PRO A 57 -4.24 13.88 14.17
N LEU A 58 -4.40 15.12 13.68
CA LEU A 58 -3.37 15.82 12.90
C LEU A 58 -2.10 16.14 13.71
N ASP A 59 -2.19 16.15 15.03
CA ASP A 59 -1.09 16.37 15.97
C ASP A 59 -0.51 15.06 16.54
N TYR A 60 -0.91 13.91 15.97
CA TYR A 60 -0.45 12.61 16.44
C TYR A 60 1.05 12.40 16.16
N ILE A 61 1.77 11.92 17.18
CA ILE A 61 3.21 11.63 17.11
C ILE A 61 3.43 10.12 16.97
N PHE A 62 4.06 9.71 15.88
CA PHE A 62 4.48 8.32 15.69
C PHE A 62 5.80 8.05 16.43
N PHE A 63 5.80 7.04 17.30
CA PHE A 63 6.99 6.61 18.01
C PHE A 63 7.61 5.36 17.33
N PRO A 64 8.93 5.33 17.11
CA PRO A 64 9.59 4.12 16.63
C PRO A 64 9.44 3.01 17.66
N ARG A 65 9.17 1.79 17.20
CA ARG A 65 9.10 0.63 18.08
C ARG A 65 10.50 0.38 18.64
N ARG A 66 10.66 0.43 19.97
CA ARG A 66 11.94 0.06 20.60
C ARG A 66 12.23 -1.40 20.28
N MET A 67 13.34 -1.65 19.59
CA MET A 67 13.87 -2.99 19.43
C MET A 67 14.76 -3.27 20.63
N ALA A 68 14.48 -4.35 21.36
CA ALA A 68 15.35 -4.78 22.44
C ALA A 68 16.75 -5.08 21.87
N LEU A 69 17.77 -4.43 22.41
CA LEU A 69 19.15 -4.72 22.02
C LEU A 69 19.62 -6.02 22.68
N ALA A 70 20.58 -6.72 22.08
CA ALA A 70 21.07 -8.00 22.59
C ALA A 70 21.65 -7.94 24.01
N HIS A 71 21.99 -6.74 24.49
CA HIS A 71 22.50 -6.48 25.84
C HIS A 71 21.47 -5.83 26.77
N GLU A 72 20.25 -5.55 26.29
CA GLU A 72 19.15 -5.16 27.16
C GLU A 72 18.64 -6.44 27.81
N ASN A 73 19.07 -6.68 29.05
CA ASN A 73 18.55 -7.77 29.87
C ASN A 73 17.05 -7.57 30.06
N VAL A 74 16.23 -8.29 29.28
CA VAL A 74 14.83 -8.49 29.60
C VAL A 74 14.81 -9.39 30.82
N LEU A 75 14.95 -8.79 32.00
CA LEU A 75 14.80 -9.51 33.27
C LEU A 75 13.41 -10.16 33.30
N PRO A 76 13.26 -11.37 33.87
CA PRO A 76 11.94 -11.90 34.18
C PRO A 76 11.22 -10.85 35.02
N THR A 77 10.08 -10.36 34.52
CA THR A 77 9.36 -9.18 35.03
C THR A 77 9.23 -9.16 36.55
N PRO A 78 9.80 -8.16 37.26
CA PRO A 78 9.27 -7.74 38.54
C PRO A 78 8.13 -6.75 38.27
N ASP A 79 6.92 -7.15 38.63
CA ASP A 79 5.69 -6.35 38.70
C ASP A 79 5.46 -5.36 37.54
N ILE A 80 4.61 -5.74 36.58
CA ILE A 80 4.28 -4.96 35.37
C ILE A 80 3.93 -3.49 35.71
N ASN A 81 3.35 -3.23 36.88
CA ASN A 81 2.99 -1.89 37.33
C ASN A 81 4.22 -1.01 37.65
N LEU A 82 5.29 -1.58 38.21
CA LEU A 82 6.50 -0.84 38.56
C LEU A 82 7.33 -0.49 37.31
N LEU A 83 7.38 -1.40 36.33
CA LEU A 83 8.04 -1.16 35.04
C LEU A 83 7.29 -0.10 34.22
N LEU A 84 5.94 -0.15 34.19
CA LEU A 84 5.10 0.87 33.55
C LEU A 84 5.27 2.26 34.18
N MET A 85 5.35 2.34 35.52
CA MET A 85 5.55 3.60 36.24
C MET A 85 6.94 4.20 35.97
N LYS A 86 8.00 3.39 35.99
CA LYS A 86 9.37 3.85 35.67
C LYS A 86 9.52 4.23 34.20
N THR A 87 8.96 3.45 33.27
CA THR A 87 8.98 3.81 31.84
C THR A 87 8.12 5.03 31.53
N ALA A 88 7.01 5.25 32.24
CA ALA A 88 6.22 6.48 32.13
C ALA A 88 6.98 7.70 32.67
N GLN A 89 7.67 7.58 33.83
CA GLN A 89 8.50 8.66 34.38
C GLN A 89 9.73 8.96 33.51
N GLU A 90 10.35 7.95 32.91
CA GLU A 90 11.45 8.12 31.95
C GLU A 90 10.97 8.66 30.60
N ALA A 91 9.78 8.26 30.13
CA ALA A 91 9.14 8.83 28.94
C ALA A 91 8.78 10.30 29.16
N MET A 92 8.26 10.66 30.34
CA MET A 92 8.02 12.07 30.73
C MET A 92 9.33 12.85 30.87
N ARG A 93 10.42 12.23 31.34
CA ARG A 93 11.75 12.87 31.36
C ARG A 93 12.30 13.08 29.95
N PHE A 94 12.09 12.15 29.02
CA PHE A 94 12.47 12.32 27.61
C PHE A 94 11.56 13.30 26.85
N GLU A 95 10.30 13.47 27.25
CA GLU A 95 9.37 14.47 26.69
C GLU A 95 9.89 15.91 26.79
N THR A 96 10.83 16.20 27.70
CA THR A 96 11.42 17.54 27.82
C THR A 96 12.47 17.87 26.74
N LYS A 97 12.92 16.90 25.94
CA LYS A 97 13.70 17.15 24.71
C LYS A 97 12.88 16.73 23.49
N LYS A 98 11.74 17.40 23.26
CA LYS A 98 11.06 17.43 21.96
C LYS A 98 11.99 18.08 20.92
N GLN A 99 12.93 17.32 20.37
CA GLN A 99 13.56 17.71 19.12
C GLN A 99 12.47 17.63 18.05
N LYS A 100 12.04 18.80 17.56
CA LYS A 100 11.10 18.91 16.44
C LYS A 100 11.76 18.26 15.23
N ILE A 101 11.39 17.02 14.92
CA ILE A 101 11.87 16.33 13.72
C ILE A 101 11.31 17.10 12.54
N LYS A 102 12.20 17.73 11.76
CA LYS A 102 11.81 18.45 10.55
C LYS A 102 11.48 17.40 9.48
N MET A 103 10.24 17.38 9.01
CA MET A 103 9.87 16.57 7.85
C MET A 103 10.53 17.16 6.60
N HIS A 104 11.40 16.37 5.95
CA HIS A 104 12.17 16.85 4.80
C HIS A 104 11.44 16.63 3.47
N ALA A 105 10.78 15.49 3.31
CA ALA A 105 10.06 15.13 2.10
C ALA A 105 8.96 14.12 2.39
N ILE A 106 7.92 14.12 1.55
CA ILE A 106 6.92 13.06 1.46
C ILE A 106 6.94 12.56 0.03
N LEU A 107 7.02 11.24 -0.13
CA LEU A 107 6.98 10.56 -1.41
C LEU A 107 5.64 9.84 -1.53
N PHE A 108 4.88 10.18 -2.56
CA PHE A 108 3.62 9.52 -2.87
C PHE A 108 3.83 8.56 -4.05
N ASP A 109 3.31 7.35 -3.93
CA ASP A 109 3.04 6.50 -5.08
C ASP A 109 1.80 7.02 -5.82
N LEU A 110 1.58 6.64 -7.08
CA LEU A 110 0.45 7.15 -7.87
C LEU A 110 -0.80 6.26 -7.70
N ASP A 111 -0.73 5.05 -8.24
CA ASP A 111 -1.86 4.14 -8.33
C ASP A 111 -2.21 3.53 -6.97
N GLY A 112 -3.49 3.62 -6.57
CA GLY A 112 -3.96 3.16 -5.27
C GLY A 112 -3.51 4.02 -4.08
N THR A 113 -2.66 5.03 -4.31
CA THR A 113 -2.19 5.98 -3.29
C THR A 113 -2.76 7.38 -3.52
N LEU A 114 -2.45 8.01 -4.65
CA LEU A 114 -2.99 9.33 -4.99
C LEU A 114 -4.33 9.25 -5.72
N VAL A 115 -4.54 8.17 -6.48
CA VAL A 115 -5.72 8.03 -7.34
C VAL A 115 -6.28 6.59 -7.30
N ASP A 116 -7.60 6.46 -7.45
CA ASP A 116 -8.24 5.17 -7.74
C ASP A 116 -8.22 4.92 -9.26
N SER A 117 -7.14 4.34 -9.75
CA SER A 117 -6.99 3.95 -11.17
C SER A 117 -7.56 2.56 -11.47
N ASP A 118 -7.74 1.71 -10.47
CA ASP A 118 -8.30 0.35 -10.63
C ASP A 118 -9.71 0.37 -11.21
N SER A 119 -10.55 1.30 -10.74
CA SER A 119 -11.91 1.48 -11.27
C SER A 119 -11.92 1.80 -12.76
N VAL A 120 -10.92 2.56 -13.24
CA VAL A 120 -10.78 2.92 -14.66
C VAL A 120 -10.18 1.76 -15.47
N HIS A 121 -9.20 1.04 -14.91
CA HIS A 121 -8.64 -0.17 -15.53
C HIS A 121 -9.69 -1.26 -15.71
N PHE A 122 -10.57 -1.46 -14.72
CA PHE A 122 -11.68 -2.39 -14.80
C PHE A 122 -12.60 -2.09 -15.98
N GLU A 123 -13.04 -0.84 -16.12
CA GLU A 123 -13.90 -0.44 -17.23
C GLU A 123 -13.20 -0.58 -18.60
N ALA A 124 -11.92 -0.19 -18.68
CA ALA A 124 -11.16 -0.30 -19.92
C ALA A 124 -11.02 -1.76 -20.36
N TRP A 125 -10.69 -2.67 -19.45
CA TRP A 125 -10.60 -4.10 -19.75
C TRP A 125 -11.97 -4.71 -20.05
N GLN A 126 -13.03 -4.31 -19.35
CA GLN A 126 -14.37 -4.81 -19.59
C GLN A 126 -14.83 -4.51 -21.03
N LYS A 127 -14.56 -3.29 -21.53
CA LYS A 127 -14.87 -2.91 -22.91
C LYS A 127 -14.04 -3.69 -23.93
N ILE A 128 -12.72 -3.74 -23.75
CA ILE A 128 -11.82 -4.44 -24.68
C ILE A 128 -12.15 -5.93 -24.76
N LEU A 129 -12.38 -6.60 -23.63
CA LEU A 129 -12.71 -8.03 -23.64
C LEU A 129 -14.10 -8.30 -24.23
N ALA A 130 -15.09 -7.44 -23.98
CA ALA A 130 -16.41 -7.59 -24.59
C ALA A 130 -16.37 -7.46 -26.12
N GLU A 131 -15.49 -6.60 -26.65
CA GLU A 131 -15.31 -6.44 -28.10
C GLU A 131 -14.54 -7.62 -28.72
N MET A 132 -13.47 -8.07 -28.08
CA MET A 132 -12.57 -9.10 -28.63
C MET A 132 -13.10 -10.53 -28.40
N ASN A 133 -13.96 -10.74 -27.40
CA ASN A 133 -14.54 -12.04 -27.09
C ASN A 133 -16.05 -11.94 -26.73
N PRO A 134 -16.92 -11.58 -27.70
CA PRO A 134 -18.34 -11.32 -27.45
C PRO A 134 -19.16 -12.55 -27.05
N ARG A 135 -18.56 -13.75 -27.09
CA ARG A 135 -19.23 -15.02 -26.71
C ARG A 135 -19.04 -15.35 -25.23
N GLU A 136 -18.12 -14.68 -24.55
CA GLU A 136 -17.88 -14.86 -23.12
C GLU A 136 -18.62 -13.82 -22.27
N PRO A 137 -18.99 -14.18 -21.03
CA PRO A 137 -19.68 -13.26 -20.13
C PRO A 137 -18.80 -12.04 -19.81
N LEU A 138 -19.45 -10.88 -19.66
CA LEU A 138 -18.83 -9.65 -19.19
C LEU A 138 -18.06 -9.91 -17.89
N ILE A 139 -16.79 -9.48 -17.85
CA ILE A 139 -15.99 -9.59 -16.64
C ILE A 139 -16.64 -8.77 -15.52
N ASP A 140 -16.84 -9.42 -14.37
CA ASP A 140 -17.25 -8.74 -13.16
C ASP A 140 -16.03 -8.30 -12.33
N ARG A 141 -16.29 -7.59 -11.22
CA ARG A 141 -15.23 -7.08 -10.37
C ARG A 141 -14.40 -8.20 -9.72
N ALA A 142 -15.05 -9.30 -9.33
CA ALA A 142 -14.37 -10.42 -8.69
C ALA A 142 -13.39 -11.12 -9.65
N PHE A 143 -13.78 -11.25 -10.92
CA PHE A 143 -12.91 -11.74 -11.97
C PHE A 143 -11.72 -10.81 -12.20
N PHE A 144 -11.98 -9.50 -12.31
CA PHE A 144 -10.93 -8.50 -12.51
C PHE A 144 -9.89 -8.54 -11.39
N ASP A 145 -10.33 -8.50 -10.14
CA ASP A 145 -9.44 -8.48 -8.97
C ASP A 145 -8.57 -9.74 -8.91
N LYS A 146 -9.10 -10.89 -9.34
CA LYS A 146 -8.40 -12.18 -9.29
C LYS A 146 -7.48 -12.43 -10.49
N HIS A 147 -7.90 -12.04 -11.69
CA HIS A 147 -7.28 -12.47 -12.95
C HIS A 147 -6.57 -11.36 -13.72
N ILE A 148 -6.80 -10.09 -13.38
CA ILE A 148 -6.31 -8.93 -14.14
C ILE A 148 -5.53 -7.94 -13.25
N SER A 149 -6.05 -7.60 -12.06
CA SER A 149 -5.44 -6.59 -11.18
C SER A 149 -3.97 -6.94 -10.86
N GLY A 150 -3.10 -5.93 -10.97
CA GLY A 150 -1.66 -6.04 -10.71
C GLY A 150 -0.86 -6.86 -11.75
N ARG A 151 -1.47 -7.33 -12.84
CA ARG A 151 -0.78 -8.06 -13.91
C ARG A 151 -0.36 -7.15 -15.07
N LEU A 152 0.63 -7.59 -15.83
CA LEU A 152 1.08 -6.91 -17.04
C LEU A 152 0.12 -7.18 -18.21
N ASN A 153 -0.11 -6.17 -19.05
CA ASN A 153 -1.00 -6.31 -20.22
C ASN A 153 -0.67 -7.53 -21.10
N PRO A 154 0.60 -7.82 -21.46
CA PRO A 154 0.90 -8.96 -22.33
C PRO A 154 0.54 -10.31 -21.70
N ASP A 155 0.64 -10.43 -20.38
CA ASP A 155 0.28 -11.67 -19.68
C ASP A 155 -1.24 -11.82 -19.59
N ILE A 156 -1.96 -10.71 -19.39
CA ILE A 156 -3.43 -10.69 -19.41
C ILE A 156 -3.96 -11.10 -20.79
N THR A 157 -3.45 -10.49 -21.86
CA THR A 157 -3.91 -10.80 -23.23
C THR A 157 -3.55 -12.22 -23.64
N ARG A 158 -2.38 -12.72 -23.26
CA ARG A 158 -1.98 -14.10 -23.54
C ARG A 158 -2.92 -15.12 -22.91
N ASP A 159 -3.36 -14.87 -21.67
CA ASP A 159 -4.23 -15.80 -20.97
C ASP A 159 -5.68 -15.68 -21.44
N LEU A 160 -6.21 -14.45 -21.53
CA LEU A 160 -7.64 -14.20 -21.75
C LEU A 160 -8.03 -14.15 -23.23
N LEU A 161 -7.05 -13.91 -24.13
CA LEU A 161 -7.25 -13.84 -25.58
C LEU A 161 -6.34 -14.85 -26.31
N SER A 162 -6.10 -16.01 -25.68
CA SER A 162 -5.23 -17.08 -26.21
C SER A 162 -5.68 -17.65 -27.56
N ASN A 163 -6.94 -17.42 -27.94
CA ASN A 163 -7.53 -17.79 -29.21
C ASN A 163 -7.18 -16.81 -30.36
N LEU A 164 -6.59 -15.66 -30.06
CA LEU A 164 -6.19 -14.64 -31.03
C LEU A 164 -4.69 -14.70 -31.34
N SER A 165 -4.30 -14.15 -32.49
CA SER A 165 -2.89 -14.01 -32.86
C SER A 165 -2.13 -13.05 -31.94
N ASP A 166 -0.80 -13.17 -31.90
CA ASP A 166 0.06 -12.29 -31.09
C ASP A 166 -0.13 -10.81 -31.45
N ASP A 167 -0.32 -10.50 -32.74
CA ASP A 167 -0.58 -9.13 -33.22
C ASP A 167 -1.92 -8.60 -32.71
N GLU A 168 -2.97 -9.43 -32.68
CA GLU A 168 -4.28 -9.06 -32.14
C GLU A 168 -4.24 -8.87 -30.62
N GLN A 169 -3.50 -9.73 -29.90
CA GLN A 169 -3.29 -9.59 -28.47
C GLN A 169 -2.56 -8.29 -28.14
N GLN A 170 -1.49 -7.98 -28.88
CA GLN A 170 -0.74 -6.73 -28.70
C GLN A 170 -1.61 -5.51 -29.03
N SER A 171 -2.39 -5.59 -30.11
CA SER A 171 -3.36 -4.54 -30.49
C SER A 171 -4.39 -4.32 -29.38
N ALA A 172 -4.92 -5.37 -28.77
CA ALA A 172 -5.85 -5.26 -27.65
C ALA A 172 -5.21 -4.55 -26.43
N ALA A 173 -3.95 -4.88 -26.09
CA ALA A 173 -3.22 -4.22 -25.02
C ALA A 173 -3.00 -2.72 -25.29
N VAL A 174 -2.67 -2.35 -26.52
CA VAL A 174 -2.48 -0.95 -26.94
C VAL A 174 -3.81 -0.20 -26.90
N ARG A 175 -4.89 -0.78 -27.45
CA ARG A 175 -6.23 -0.20 -27.45
C ARG A 175 -6.76 0.00 -26.02
N LYS A 176 -6.53 -0.96 -25.13
CA LYS A 176 -6.85 -0.81 -23.70
C LYS A 176 -6.16 0.40 -23.10
N GLU A 177 -4.89 0.59 -23.40
CA GLU A 177 -4.10 1.69 -22.83
C GLU A 177 -4.54 3.07 -23.35
N LEU A 178 -4.89 3.16 -24.64
CA LEU A 178 -5.50 4.37 -25.20
C LEU A 178 -6.84 4.67 -24.55
N LEU A 179 -7.71 3.66 -24.44
CA LEU A 179 -9.01 3.79 -23.79
C LEU A 179 -8.88 4.18 -22.31
N PHE A 180 -7.92 3.59 -21.59
CA PHE A 180 -7.62 3.96 -20.21
C PHE A 180 -7.26 5.44 -20.11
N ARG A 181 -6.37 5.95 -20.98
CA ARG A 181 -5.96 7.36 -20.96
C ARG A 181 -7.13 8.31 -21.23
N ASP A 182 -8.05 7.92 -22.10
CA ASP A 182 -9.23 8.74 -22.39
C ASP A 182 -10.22 8.71 -21.23
N LEU A 183 -10.52 7.53 -20.67
CA LEU A 183 -11.39 7.41 -19.49
C LEU A 183 -10.79 8.11 -18.26
N ALA A 184 -9.47 8.04 -18.06
CA ALA A 184 -8.80 8.64 -16.91
C ALA A 184 -8.93 10.17 -16.88
N LYS A 185 -9.02 10.85 -18.02
CA LYS A 185 -9.21 12.31 -18.07
C LYS A 185 -10.51 12.76 -17.38
N GLU A 186 -11.55 11.94 -17.44
CA GLU A 186 -12.87 12.26 -16.92
C GLU A 186 -13.16 11.58 -15.57
N LYS A 187 -12.66 10.35 -15.39
CA LYS A 187 -13.09 9.47 -14.30
C LYS A 187 -12.09 9.35 -13.16
N LEU A 188 -10.82 9.71 -13.35
CA LEU A 188 -9.81 9.55 -12.32
C LEU A 188 -10.14 10.46 -11.12
N GLN A 189 -10.33 9.86 -9.95
CA GLN A 189 -10.63 10.58 -8.73
C GLN A 189 -9.44 10.55 -7.77
N PRO A 190 -9.11 11.68 -7.11
CA PRO A 190 -8.20 11.69 -5.98
C PRO A 190 -8.65 10.72 -4.90
N THR A 191 -7.69 10.04 -4.26
CA THR A 191 -7.98 9.25 -3.05
C THR A 191 -8.60 10.16 -1.99
N LYS A 192 -9.62 9.66 -1.28
CA LYS A 192 -10.35 10.43 -0.27
C LYS A 192 -9.39 11.02 0.77
N GLY A 193 -9.49 12.34 1.01
CA GLY A 193 -8.67 13.05 1.98
C GLY A 193 -7.27 13.41 1.50
N LEU A 194 -6.91 13.12 0.24
CA LEU A 194 -5.64 13.55 -0.35
C LEU A 194 -5.51 15.08 -0.33
N ASP A 195 -6.58 15.79 -0.68
CA ASP A 195 -6.70 17.25 -0.64
C ASP A 195 -6.28 17.81 0.74
N LYS A 196 -6.83 17.26 1.81
CA LYS A 196 -6.54 17.67 3.20
C LYS A 196 -5.08 17.45 3.56
N ILE A 197 -4.51 16.32 3.14
CA ILE A 197 -3.11 15.99 3.40
C ILE A 197 -2.19 16.95 2.65
N ILE A 198 -2.48 17.22 1.37
CA ILE A 198 -1.70 18.16 0.56
C ILE A 198 -1.77 19.59 1.14
N GLU A 199 -2.96 20.03 1.57
CA GLU A 199 -3.12 21.33 2.22
C GLU A 199 -2.31 21.41 3.52
N TYR A 200 -2.42 20.40 4.39
CA TYR A 200 -1.65 20.35 5.64
C TYR A 200 -0.14 20.44 5.39
N ILE A 201 0.38 19.69 4.41
CA ILE A 201 1.81 19.69 4.06
C ILE A 201 2.27 21.07 3.57
N LYS A 202 1.45 21.76 2.77
CA LYS A 202 1.77 23.10 2.27
C LYS A 202 1.80 24.14 3.40
N THR A 203 0.88 24.04 4.35
CA THR A 203 0.75 25.01 5.46
C THR A 203 1.78 24.80 6.57
N ASN A 204 2.30 23.57 6.73
CA ASN A 204 3.18 23.19 7.85
C ASN A 204 4.63 22.87 7.42
N ARG A 205 5.08 23.38 6.27
CA ARG A 205 6.47 23.28 5.80
C ARG A 205 7.42 24.23 6.51
#